data_AF-A0A9X7YAN4-F1
#
_entry.id   AF-A0A9X7YAN4-F1
#
_cell.length_a   1.000
_cell.length_b   1.000
_cell.length_c   1.000
_cell.angle_alpha   90.00
_cell.angle_beta   90.00
_cell.angle_gamma   90.00
#
_symmetry.space_group_name_H-M   'P 1'
#
loop_
_entity.id
_entity.type
_entity.pdbx_description
1 polymer ?
#
loop_
_entity_poly.entity_id
_entity_poly.type
_entity_poly.pdbx_seq_one_letter_code
_entity_poly.pdbx_strand_id
1 'polypeptide(L)'
;MSITDPQLDRFVGPNDPDYRAAQIRGFALIAQIEEQVRRADHYAGGYTGYTDPVTHDLVITGECDAEYDEATTKAHNLGWIAATSNAYLILKAQGRTDETAQIVYNAHYNIFHSDPEPPCPGE
;
A
#
# COMPACT_ATOMS: atom_id res chain seq x y z
N MET A 1 15.67 2.77 -11.06
CA MET A 1 15.11 4.07 -11.51
C MET A 1 14.60 4.76 -10.25
N SER A 2 15.16 5.91 -9.84
CA SER A 2 14.70 6.59 -8.62
C SER A 2 13.33 7.22 -8.91
N ILE A 3 12.30 6.73 -8.23
CA ILE A 3 10.90 7.09 -8.48
C ILE A 3 10.41 8.05 -7.40
N THR A 4 11.14 9.15 -7.22
CA THR A 4 10.93 10.13 -6.14
C THR A 4 10.69 11.51 -6.73
N ASP A 5 9.72 11.64 -7.63
CA ASP A 5 9.24 12.93 -8.08
C ASP A 5 7.87 13.23 -7.45
N PRO A 6 7.83 14.02 -6.36
CA PRO A 6 6.58 14.38 -5.69
C PRO A 6 5.61 15.13 -6.61
N GLN A 7 6.09 15.74 -7.70
CA GLN A 7 5.21 16.45 -8.65
C GLN A 7 4.27 15.52 -9.40
N LEU A 8 4.60 14.22 -9.45
CA LEU A 8 3.79 13.18 -10.09
C LEU A 8 2.87 12.44 -9.11
N ASP A 9 2.97 12.72 -7.80
CA ASP A 9 2.14 12.12 -6.75
C ASP A 9 0.84 12.92 -6.49
N ARG A 10 0.33 13.57 -7.55
CA ARG A 10 -0.92 14.35 -7.59
C ARG A 10 -1.80 13.92 -8.77
N PHE A 11 -3.05 14.36 -8.79
CA PHE A 11 -3.91 14.18 -9.96
C PHE A 11 -3.42 15.05 -11.12
N VAL A 12 -3.15 14.40 -12.25
CA VAL A 12 -2.68 15.05 -13.48
C VAL A 12 -3.64 14.66 -14.60
N GLY A 13 -4.23 15.66 -15.25
CA GLY A 13 -5.23 15.48 -16.30
C GLY A 13 -4.63 15.16 -17.68
N PRO A 14 -5.39 14.59 -18.62
CA PRO A 14 -4.88 14.14 -19.92
C PRO A 14 -4.24 15.22 -20.82
N ASN A 15 -4.57 16.49 -20.58
CA ASN A 15 -4.06 17.62 -21.35
C ASN A 15 -2.79 18.24 -20.73
N ASP A 16 -2.36 17.76 -19.56
CA ASP A 16 -1.15 18.22 -18.89
C ASP A 16 0.08 17.55 -19.54
N PRO A 17 1.17 18.30 -19.84
CA PRO A 17 2.39 17.72 -20.42
C PRO A 17 2.97 16.58 -19.58
N ASP A 18 2.75 16.58 -18.27
CA ASP A 18 3.25 15.56 -17.34
C ASP A 18 2.32 14.34 -17.24
N TYR A 19 1.17 14.32 -17.93
CA TYR A 19 0.17 13.26 -17.83
C TYR A 19 0.76 11.86 -18.03
N ARG A 20 1.58 11.68 -19.07
CA ARG A 20 2.19 10.39 -19.38
C ARG A 20 3.14 9.96 -18.25
N ALA A 21 3.90 10.88 -17.68
CA ALA A 21 4.80 10.60 -16.57
C ALA A 21 4.00 10.23 -15.31
N ALA A 22 2.91 10.96 -15.01
CA ALA A 22 2.02 10.68 -13.89
C ALA A 22 1.31 9.32 -14.03
N GLN A 23 0.92 8.92 -15.24
CA GLN A 23 0.36 7.59 -15.50
C GLN A 23 1.39 6.48 -15.24
N ILE A 24 2.62 6.62 -15.75
CA ILE A 24 3.72 5.67 -15.50
C ILE A 24 4.00 5.56 -13.99
N ARG A 25 4.05 6.70 -13.30
CA ARG A 25 4.20 6.76 -11.84
C ARG A 25 3.04 6.03 -11.14
N GLY A 26 1.81 6.25 -11.59
CA GLY A 26 0.62 5.58 -11.06
C GLY A 26 0.70 4.06 -11.15
N PHE A 27 1.06 3.51 -12.31
CA PHE A 27 1.28 2.06 -12.46
C PHE A 27 2.42 1.55 -11.58
N ALA A 28 3.52 2.31 -11.47
CA ALA A 28 4.64 1.94 -10.62
C ALA A 28 4.28 1.92 -9.12
N LEU A 29 3.42 2.84 -8.66
CA LEU A 29 2.89 2.83 -7.29
C LEU A 29 2.01 1.61 -7.04
N ILE A 30 1.10 1.29 -7.96
CA ILE A 30 0.23 0.10 -7.87
C ILE A 30 1.10 -1.17 -7.75
N ALA A 31 2.09 -1.35 -8.63
CA ALA A 31 2.97 -2.51 -8.58
C ALA A 31 3.78 -2.63 -7.28
N GLN A 32 4.19 -1.50 -6.69
CA GLN A 32 4.88 -1.50 -5.40
C GLN A 32 3.95 -1.87 -4.24
N ILE A 33 2.70 -1.43 -4.26
CA ILE A 33 1.69 -1.85 -3.27
C ILE A 33 1.44 -3.35 -3.39
N GLU A 34 1.22 -3.86 -4.61
CA GLU A 34 1.02 -5.29 -4.86
C GLU A 34 2.20 -6.15 -4.39
N GLU A 35 3.43 -5.65 -4.55
CA GLU A 35 4.64 -6.29 -4.00
C GLU A 35 4.60 -6.37 -2.47
N GLN A 36 4.20 -5.29 -1.78
CA GLN A 36 4.12 -5.30 -0.32
C GLN A 36 2.98 -6.19 0.19
N VAL A 37 1.82 -6.17 -0.47
CA VAL A 37 0.70 -7.08 -0.15
C VAL A 37 1.15 -8.54 -0.26
N ARG A 38 1.81 -8.91 -1.37
CA ARG A 38 2.31 -10.28 -1.54
C ARG A 38 3.36 -10.69 -0.50
N ARG A 39 4.16 -9.74 -0.01
CA ARG A 39 5.11 -9.98 1.09
C ARG A 39 4.38 -10.18 2.41
N ALA A 40 3.39 -9.34 2.71
CA ALA A 40 2.55 -9.53 3.90
C ALA A 40 1.90 -10.92 3.86
N ASP A 41 1.27 -11.30 2.75
CA ASP A 41 0.68 -12.64 2.56
C ASP A 41 1.70 -13.77 2.76
N HIS A 42 2.95 -13.57 2.35
CA HIS A 42 4.01 -14.56 2.54
C HIS A 42 4.38 -14.76 4.02
N TYR A 43 4.37 -13.68 4.81
CA TYR A 43 4.70 -13.71 6.23
C TYR A 43 3.50 -14.04 7.13
N ALA A 44 2.27 -13.92 6.62
CA ALA A 44 1.05 -14.17 7.38
C ALA A 44 1.00 -15.61 7.93
N GLY A 45 1.07 -15.75 9.26
CA GLY A 45 1.12 -17.05 9.93
C GLY A 45 2.42 -17.83 9.67
N GLY A 46 3.43 -17.18 9.10
CA GLY A 46 4.75 -17.74 8.87
C GLY A 46 5.55 -17.83 10.16
N TYR A 47 6.38 -18.85 10.24
CA TYR A 47 7.29 -19.05 11.36
C TYR A 47 8.63 -19.58 10.86
N THR A 48 9.69 -19.24 11.58
CA THR A 48 11.01 -19.84 11.39
C THR A 48 11.17 -20.99 12.36
N GLY A 49 11.86 -22.04 11.92
CA GLY A 49 12.07 -23.21 12.74
C GLY A 49 12.90 -24.25 12.03
N TYR A 50 13.13 -25.36 12.72
CA TYR A 50 13.77 -26.53 12.15
C TYR A 50 13.08 -27.79 12.67
N THR A 51 13.19 -28.88 11.91
CA THR A 51 12.81 -30.20 12.42
C THR A 51 13.99 -30.75 13.22
N ASP A 52 13.77 -31.07 14.50
CA ASP A 52 14.78 -31.70 15.33
C ASP A 52 15.18 -33.06 14.71
N PRO A 53 16.46 -33.32 14.42
CA PRO A 53 16.86 -34.55 13.74
C PRO A 53 16.78 -35.81 14.61
N VAL A 54 16.63 -35.65 15.93
CA VAL A 54 16.53 -36.75 16.89
C VAL A 54 15.07 -37.05 17.18
N THR A 55 14.29 -36.04 17.59
CA THR A 55 12.88 -36.24 17.98
C THR A 55 11.92 -36.17 16.79
N HIS A 56 12.37 -35.62 15.66
CA HIS A 56 11.55 -35.32 14.47
C HIS A 56 10.41 -34.33 14.75
N ASP A 57 10.46 -33.62 15.89
CA ASP A 57 9.51 -32.58 16.23
C ASP A 57 9.84 -31.28 15.49
N LEU A 58 8.81 -30.50 15.20
CA LEU A 58 8.97 -29.13 14.71
C LEU A 58 9.34 -28.22 15.89
N VAL A 59 10.52 -27.62 15.83
CA VAL A 59 10.96 -26.59 16.78
C VAL A 59 10.78 -25.23 16.12
N ILE A 60 9.83 -24.44 16.63
CA ILE A 60 9.60 -23.06 16.20
C ILE A 60 10.58 -22.14 16.94
N THR A 61 11.35 -21.36 16.18
CA THR A 61 12.39 -20.46 16.71
C THR A 61 12.01 -18.98 16.61
N GLY A 62 10.95 -18.64 15.89
CA GLY A 62 10.44 -17.29 15.79
C GLY A 62 9.22 -17.20 14.88
N GLU A 63 8.44 -16.14 15.05
CA GLU A 63 7.24 -15.80 14.27
C GLU A 63 7.59 -14.69 13.27
N CYS A 64 6.91 -14.66 12.12
CA CYS A 64 7.14 -13.64 11.07
C CYS A 64 6.25 -12.40 11.21
N ASP A 65 5.68 -12.15 12.40
CA ASP A 65 4.75 -11.05 12.64
C ASP A 65 5.39 -9.68 12.39
N ALA A 66 6.67 -9.52 12.72
CA ALA A 66 7.39 -8.27 12.48
C ALA A 66 7.54 -7.97 10.98
N GLU A 67 7.87 -8.97 10.17
CA GLU A 67 7.97 -8.85 8.72
C GLU A 67 6.59 -8.62 8.07
N TYR A 68 5.54 -9.26 8.61
CA TYR A 68 4.15 -9.02 8.20
C TYR A 68 3.74 -7.56 8.45
N ASP A 69 3.95 -7.06 9.66
CA ASP A 69 3.61 -5.69 10.05
C ASP A 69 4.39 -4.65 9.25
N GLU A 70 5.67 -4.91 8.98
CA GLU A 70 6.51 -4.03 8.15
C GLU A 70 5.99 -3.95 6.72
N ALA A 71 5.68 -5.10 6.09
CA ALA A 71 5.15 -5.16 4.74
C ALA A 71 3.78 -4.45 4.64
N THR A 72 2.89 -4.73 5.59
CA THR A 72 1.57 -4.10 5.69
C THR A 72 1.68 -2.59 5.84
N THR A 73 2.54 -2.11 6.75
CA THR A 73 2.79 -0.67 6.96
C THR A 73 3.30 0.00 5.68
N LYS A 74 4.23 -0.63 4.96
CA LYS A 74 4.74 -0.11 3.68
C LYS A 74 3.64 -0.04 2.62
N ALA A 75 2.80 -1.07 2.50
CA ALA A 75 1.67 -1.09 1.57
C ALA A 75 0.72 0.09 1.84
N HIS A 76 0.37 0.33 3.11
CA HIS A 76 -0.49 1.45 3.50
C HIS A 76 0.14 2.82 3.23
N ASN A 77 1.43 3.00 3.55
CA ASN A 77 2.15 4.25 3.28
C ASN A 77 2.18 4.58 1.78
N LEU A 78 2.42 3.58 0.93
CA LEU A 78 2.31 3.73 -0.52
C LEU A 78 0.86 4.01 -0.95
N GLY A 79 -0.12 3.39 -0.28
CA GLY A 79 -1.54 3.65 -0.46
C GLY A 79 -1.92 5.13 -0.32
N TRP A 80 -1.41 5.80 0.71
CA TRP A 80 -1.62 7.24 0.92
C TRP A 80 -1.10 8.11 -0.23
N ILE A 81 0.05 7.76 -0.81
CA ILE A 81 0.61 8.45 -1.99
C ILE A 81 -0.23 8.14 -3.24
N ALA A 82 -0.62 6.88 -3.41
CA ALA A 82 -1.44 6.45 -4.54
C ALA A 82 -2.84 7.08 -4.54
N ALA A 83 -3.40 7.35 -3.36
CA ALA A 83 -4.73 7.92 -3.17
C ALA A 83 -4.91 9.31 -3.77
N THR A 84 -3.85 10.11 -3.85
CA THR A 84 -3.86 11.47 -4.42
C THR A 84 -3.28 11.55 -5.82
N SER A 85 -2.80 10.44 -6.38
CA SER A 85 -2.14 10.39 -7.69
C SER A 85 -3.00 9.72 -8.76
N ASN A 86 -2.48 9.68 -9.99
CA ASN A 86 -3.14 8.97 -11.09
C ASN A 86 -3.31 7.45 -10.83
N ALA A 87 -2.64 6.86 -9.83
CA ALA A 87 -2.87 5.48 -9.41
C ALA A 87 -4.34 5.23 -9.02
N TYR A 88 -4.95 6.11 -8.21
CA TYR A 88 -6.37 6.04 -7.85
C TYR A 88 -7.28 6.04 -9.09
N LEU A 89 -7.01 6.93 -10.05
CA LEU A 89 -7.78 7.03 -11.29
C LEU A 89 -7.63 5.78 -12.16
N ILE A 90 -6.42 5.21 -12.24
CA ILE A 90 -6.14 3.96 -12.97
C ILE A 90 -6.95 2.81 -12.35
N LEU A 91 -6.84 2.61 -11.04
CA LEU A 91 -7.56 1.54 -10.34
C LEU A 91 -9.08 1.67 -10.53
N LYS A 92 -9.60 2.90 -10.41
CA LYS A 92 -11.02 3.20 -10.62
C LYS A 92 -11.46 2.93 -12.05
N ALA A 93 -10.67 3.33 -13.05
CA ALA A 93 -10.97 3.09 -14.46
C ALA A 93 -10.93 1.59 -14.82
N GLN A 94 -10.09 0.81 -14.15
CA GLN A 94 -10.02 -0.64 -14.30
C GLN A 94 -11.13 -1.38 -13.54
N GLY A 95 -11.89 -0.71 -12.67
CA GLY A 95 -12.92 -1.33 -11.85
C GLY A 95 -12.37 -2.32 -10.82
N ARG A 96 -11.15 -2.11 -10.33
CA ARG A 96 -10.50 -3.04 -9.39
C ARG A 96 -11.12 -2.96 -8.00
N THR A 97 -11.19 -4.11 -7.33
CA THR A 97 -11.81 -4.26 -6.00
C THR A 97 -10.99 -5.13 -5.03
N ASP A 98 -9.83 -5.64 -5.48
CA ASP A 98 -8.88 -6.39 -4.66
C ASP A 98 -8.20 -5.52 -3.59
N GLU A 99 -7.39 -6.16 -2.76
CA GLU A 99 -6.74 -5.53 -1.61
C GLU A 99 -5.91 -4.29 -1.94
N THR A 100 -5.19 -4.29 -3.07
CA THR A 100 -4.45 -3.10 -3.50
C THR A 100 -5.40 -1.94 -3.77
N ALA A 101 -6.53 -2.20 -4.42
CA ALA A 101 -7.56 -1.19 -4.64
C ALA A 101 -8.19 -0.72 -3.32
N GLN A 102 -8.49 -1.62 -2.39
CA GLN A 102 -9.03 -1.27 -1.07
C GLN A 102 -8.09 -0.38 -0.28
N ILE A 103 -6.78 -0.69 -0.24
CA ILE A 103 -5.77 0.14 0.43
C ILE A 103 -5.81 1.58 -0.10
N VAL A 104 -5.83 1.74 -1.43
CA VAL A 104 -5.83 3.07 -2.07
C VAL A 104 -7.16 3.79 -1.90
N TYR A 105 -8.29 3.09 -2.03
CA TYR A 105 -9.62 3.70 -1.89
C TYR A 105 -9.93 4.12 -0.47
N ASN A 106 -9.55 3.31 0.53
CA ASN A 106 -9.71 3.68 1.94
C ASN A 106 -8.84 4.88 2.28
N ALA A 107 -7.58 4.91 1.81
CA ALA A 107 -6.74 6.09 1.96
C ALA A 107 -7.36 7.33 1.30
N HIS A 108 -7.84 7.22 0.05
CA HIS A 108 -8.53 8.32 -0.62
C HIS A 108 -9.77 8.80 0.14
N TYR A 109 -10.59 7.88 0.62
CA TYR A 109 -11.75 8.21 1.44
C TYR A 109 -11.31 9.00 2.69
N ASN A 110 -10.31 8.52 3.42
CA ASN A 110 -9.81 9.19 4.61
C ASN A 110 -9.22 10.58 4.31
N ILE A 111 -8.52 10.78 3.20
CA ILE A 111 -7.99 12.11 2.85
C ILE A 111 -9.12 13.12 2.61
N PHE A 112 -10.17 12.71 1.89
CA PHE A 112 -11.18 13.64 1.36
C PHE A 112 -12.52 13.63 2.10
N HIS A 113 -12.73 12.71 3.05
CA HIS A 113 -13.99 12.53 3.80
C HIS A 113 -13.78 12.40 5.31
N SER A 114 -12.58 12.65 5.83
CA SER A 114 -12.42 12.90 7.26
C SER A 114 -13.03 14.27 7.56
N ASP A 115 -14.16 14.30 8.25
CA ASP A 115 -14.67 15.54 8.83
C ASP A 115 -13.58 16.15 9.73
N PRO A 116 -13.33 17.47 9.69
CA PRO A 116 -12.59 18.10 10.79
C PRO A 116 -13.38 17.80 12.06
N GLU A 117 -12.72 17.27 13.09
CA GLU A 117 -13.34 17.20 14.42
C GLU A 117 -13.96 18.58 14.70
N PRO A 118 -15.26 18.66 15.05
CA PRO A 118 -15.86 19.93 15.39
C PRO A 118 -15.01 20.54 16.50
N PRO A 119 -14.67 21.85 16.44
CA PRO A 119 -13.92 22.48 17.51
C PRO A 119 -14.64 22.17 18.82
N CYS A 120 -13.92 21.65 19.81
CA CYS A 120 -14.44 21.44 21.14
C CYS A 120 -15.18 22.72 21.57
N PRO A 121 -16.47 22.64 21.92
CA PRO A 121 -17.21 23.83 22.32
C PRO A 121 -16.68 24.31 23.67
N GLY A 122 -15.76 25.28 23.63
CA GLY A 122 -15.29 26.05 24.79
C GLY A 122 -13.85 25.76 25.19
N GLU A 123 -12.93 26.58 24.69
CA GLU A 123 -11.77 27.09 25.45
C GLU A 123 -11.66 28.60 25.25
#